data_AF-A0A8B9FNE3-F1
#
_entry.id   AF-A0A8B9FNE3-F1
#
_cell.length_a   1.000
_cell.length_b   1.000
_cell.length_c   1.000
_cell.angle_alpha   90.00
_cell.angle_beta   90.00
_cell.angle_gamma   90.00
#
_symmetry.space_group_name_H-M   'P 1'
#
loop_
_entity.id
_entity.type
_entity.pdbx_description
1 polymer ?
#
loop_
_entity_poly.entity_id
_entity_poly.type
_entity_poly.pdbx_seq_one_letter_code
_entity_poly.pdbx_strand_id
1 'polypeptide(L)'
;ALDPARISSHVQPICLSSSHDLTSSTEDLKITVTGWKVLADIKDPGYKNDTIRMGAVRMVDSLLCEQQYEDNGIQVSITDSMFCAKRDHTAFSNICPAETGGIAAITLPGKASPELRWHLMGLVSWGYDKSCSLELYSGYTKSDTQKQDSKF
;
A
#
# COMPACT_ATOMS: atom_id res chain seq x y z
N ALA A 1 17.83 -24.43 6.81
CA ALA A 1 18.39 -23.09 7.05
C ALA A 1 17.83 -22.16 5.98
N LEU A 2 17.36 -20.97 6.35
CA LEU A 2 16.94 -19.95 5.40
C LEU A 2 18.15 -19.05 5.14
N ASP A 3 18.81 -19.25 4.00
CA ASP A 3 19.92 -18.39 3.59
C ASP A 3 19.38 -17.03 3.12
N PRO A 4 20.08 -15.91 3.39
CA PRO A 4 19.68 -14.59 2.92
C PRO A 4 19.56 -14.52 1.40
N ALA A 5 18.55 -13.81 0.91
CA ALA A 5 18.39 -13.56 -0.51
C ALA A 5 19.58 -12.77 -1.08
N ARG A 6 20.04 -13.15 -2.27
CA ARG A 6 21.12 -12.43 -2.97
C ARG A 6 20.58 -11.18 -3.65
N ILE A 7 21.16 -10.03 -3.31
CA ILE A 7 20.83 -8.75 -3.92
C ILE A 7 21.23 -8.74 -5.40
N SER A 8 20.32 -8.27 -6.25
CA SER A 8 20.49 -8.20 -7.71
C SER A 8 19.62 -7.10 -8.30
N SER A 9 19.65 -6.88 -9.61
CA SER A 9 18.73 -5.94 -10.28
C SER A 9 17.25 -6.28 -10.11
N HIS A 10 16.92 -7.53 -9.79
CA HIS A 10 15.53 -8.00 -9.57
C HIS A 10 15.19 -8.18 -8.08
N VAL A 11 16.19 -8.11 -7.20
CA VAL A 11 16.04 -8.28 -5.75
C VAL A 11 16.76 -7.15 -5.06
N GLN A 12 16.00 -6.14 -4.65
CA GLN A 12 16.48 -4.96 -3.94
C GLN A 12 15.60 -4.75 -2.70
N PRO A 13 16.19 -4.33 -1.56
CA PRO A 13 15.40 -3.95 -0.39
C PRO A 13 14.67 -2.63 -0.64
N ILE A 14 13.54 -2.44 0.06
CA ILE A 14 12.85 -1.16 0.14
C ILE A 14 13.28 -0.41 1.41
N CYS A 15 13.35 0.92 1.36
CA CYS A 15 13.62 1.72 2.56
C CYS A 15 12.37 1.79 3.44
N LEU A 16 12.54 1.97 4.76
CA LEU A 16 11.43 2.28 5.65
C LEU A 16 11.26 3.80 5.75
N SER A 17 10.03 4.32 5.57
CA SER A 17 9.75 5.73 5.84
C SER A 17 9.81 6.02 7.35
N SER A 18 10.31 7.18 7.73
CA SER A 18 10.10 7.71 9.09
C SER A 18 8.88 8.63 9.13
N SER A 19 8.27 8.80 10.30
CA SER A 19 7.09 9.66 10.48
C SER A 19 7.34 11.09 9.99
N HIS A 20 8.56 11.61 10.18
CA HIS A 20 8.98 12.93 9.71
C HIS A 20 9.03 13.05 8.18
N ASP A 21 9.32 11.95 7.47
CA ASP A 21 9.39 11.94 6.01
C ASP A 21 7.99 11.97 5.37
N LEU A 22 6.97 11.54 6.12
CA LEU A 22 5.58 11.51 5.67
C LEU A 22 4.87 12.85 5.93
N THR A 23 5.16 13.53 7.06
CA THR A 23 4.47 14.77 7.48
C THR A 23 4.67 15.99 6.59
N SER A 24 5.75 16.05 5.81
CA SER A 24 6.08 17.23 5.00
C SER A 24 5.41 17.23 3.62
N SER A 25 4.75 16.14 3.21
CA SER A 25 4.39 15.94 1.79
C SER A 25 3.12 15.11 1.56
N THR A 26 2.30 14.79 2.58
CA THR A 26 1.19 13.83 2.44
C THR A 26 0.14 14.21 1.38
N GLU A 27 -0.09 15.49 1.10
CA GLU A 27 -1.13 15.92 0.16
C GLU A 27 -0.71 15.75 -1.32
N ASP A 28 0.58 15.75 -1.62
CA ASP A 28 1.13 15.65 -2.98
C ASP A 28 1.89 14.35 -3.27
N LEU A 29 2.01 13.45 -2.28
CA LEU A 29 2.72 12.18 -2.46
C LEU A 29 1.90 11.22 -3.32
N LYS A 30 2.46 10.91 -4.50
CA LYS A 30 1.95 9.82 -5.34
C LYS A 30 2.29 8.47 -4.71
N ILE A 31 1.30 7.86 -4.06
CA ILE A 31 1.44 6.55 -3.43
C ILE A 31 1.25 5.47 -4.50
N THR A 32 2.24 4.60 -4.65
CA THR A 32 2.16 3.43 -5.55
C THR A 32 1.88 2.18 -4.74
N VAL A 33 0.83 1.46 -5.10
CA VAL A 33 0.48 0.16 -4.49
C VAL A 33 0.83 -0.94 -5.47
N THR A 34 1.44 -2.02 -4.98
CA THR A 34 1.83 -3.16 -5.81
C THR A 34 1.67 -4.48 -5.07
N GLY A 35 1.27 -5.54 -5.77
CA GLY A 35 1.02 -6.86 -5.19
C GLY A 35 0.67 -7.94 -6.20
N TRP A 36 0.58 -9.18 -5.72
CA TRP A 36 0.11 -10.36 -6.46
C TRP A 36 -1.21 -10.83 -5.89
N LYS A 37 -2.02 -11.58 -6.65
CA LYS A 37 -3.31 -12.05 -6.14
C LYS A 37 -3.10 -12.96 -4.91
N VAL A 38 -3.70 -12.62 -3.77
CA VAL A 38 -3.54 -13.38 -2.51
C VAL A 38 -4.22 -14.74 -2.60
N LEU A 39 -5.38 -14.78 -3.28
CA LEU A 39 -6.20 -15.98 -3.47
C LEU A 39 -6.17 -16.40 -4.94
N ALA A 40 -4.99 -16.77 -5.42
CA ALA A 40 -4.85 -17.40 -6.72
C ALA A 40 -5.25 -18.88 -6.57
N ASP A 41 -6.48 -19.24 -6.98
CA ASP A 41 -6.87 -20.65 -7.05
C ASP A 41 -5.99 -21.32 -8.12
N ILE A 42 -5.21 -22.33 -7.72
CA ILE A 42 -4.31 -23.07 -8.60
C ILE A 42 -5.11 -23.77 -9.73
N LYS A 43 -6.42 -23.96 -9.53
CA LYS A 43 -7.36 -24.50 -10.53
C LYS A 43 -7.88 -23.45 -11.52
N ASP A 44 -7.67 -22.16 -11.27
CA ASP A 44 -8.03 -21.09 -12.20
C ASP A 44 -7.16 -21.23 -13.46
N PRO A 45 -7.75 -21.38 -14.66
CA PRO A 45 -6.99 -21.46 -15.91
C PRO A 45 -6.09 -20.25 -16.15
N GLY A 46 -6.35 -19.11 -15.48
CA GLY A 46 -5.50 -17.91 -15.51
C GLY A 46 -4.32 -17.89 -14.53
N TYR A 47 -4.21 -18.86 -13.60
CA TYR A 47 -3.20 -18.86 -12.52
C TYR A 47 -1.76 -18.73 -13.02
N LYS A 48 -1.42 -19.38 -14.13
CA LYS A 48 -0.05 -19.37 -14.70
C LYS A 48 0.38 -18.01 -15.28
N ASN A 49 -0.57 -17.09 -15.45
CA ASN A 49 -0.33 -15.75 -15.98
C ASN A 49 -0.51 -14.67 -14.91
N ASP A 50 -0.50 -15.01 -13.62
CA ASP A 50 -0.61 -13.98 -12.58
C ASP A 50 0.68 -13.14 -12.52
N THR A 51 0.57 -11.93 -13.04
CA THR A 51 1.64 -10.94 -13.03
C THR A 51 1.44 -9.96 -11.88
N ILE A 52 2.52 -9.33 -11.44
CA ILE A 52 2.43 -8.27 -10.44
C ILE A 52 1.53 -7.16 -10.95
N ARG A 53 0.61 -6.71 -10.10
CA ARG A 53 -0.31 -5.61 -10.40
C ARG A 53 0.11 -4.38 -9.64
N MET A 54 -0.14 -3.21 -10.20
CA MET A 54 0.18 -1.96 -9.55
C MET A 54 -0.84 -0.86 -9.87
N GLY A 55 -0.80 0.19 -9.08
CA GLY A 55 -1.59 1.38 -9.30
C GLY A 55 -1.20 2.52 -8.40
N ALA A 56 -1.66 3.72 -8.73
CA ALA A 56 -1.53 4.87 -7.85
C ALA A 56 -2.79 5.05 -6.99
N VAL A 57 -2.58 5.45 -5.74
CA VAL A 57 -3.62 5.81 -4.77
C VAL A 57 -3.30 7.15 -4.15
N ARG A 58 -4.32 7.80 -3.59
CA ARG A 58 -4.21 9.03 -2.81
C ARG A 58 -4.76 8.80 -1.42
N MET A 59 -4.09 9.36 -0.42
CA MET A 59 -4.58 9.31 0.95
C MET A 59 -5.93 10.01 1.04
N VAL A 60 -6.80 9.49 1.91
CA VAL A 60 -8.10 10.07 2.23
C VAL A 60 -8.13 10.33 3.72
N ASP A 61 -8.82 11.40 4.11
CA ASP A 61 -9.09 11.71 5.51
C ASP A 61 -9.79 10.53 6.22
N SER A 62 -9.39 10.27 7.46
CA SER A 62 -9.90 9.15 8.24
C SER A 62 -11.42 9.22 8.42
N LEU A 63 -11.97 10.40 8.68
CA LEU A 63 -13.40 10.58 8.91
C LEU A 63 -14.21 10.30 7.63
N LEU A 64 -13.72 10.77 6.48
CA LEU A 64 -14.33 10.46 5.18
C LEU A 64 -14.28 8.95 4.87
N CYS A 65 -13.22 8.28 5.32
CA CYS A 65 -13.10 6.85 5.14
C CYS A 65 -14.07 6.06 6.01
N GLU A 66 -14.16 6.38 7.30
CA GLU A 66 -15.13 5.77 8.22
C GLU A 66 -16.57 5.97 7.72
N GLN A 67 -16.89 7.19 7.28
CA GLN A 67 -18.21 7.52 6.74
C GLN A 67 -18.56 6.70 5.50
N GLN A 68 -17.63 6.54 4.55
CA GLN A 68 -17.90 5.71 3.37
C GLN A 68 -18.19 4.25 3.75
N TYR A 69 -17.43 3.70 4.70
CA TYR A 69 -17.66 2.33 5.15
C TYR A 69 -19.02 2.21 5.87
N GLU A 70 -19.38 3.19 6.69
CA GLU A 70 -20.66 3.24 7.40
C GLU A 70 -21.85 3.36 6.44
N ASP A 71 -21.75 4.20 5.40
CA ASP A 71 -22.76 4.35 4.34
C ASP A 71 -23.02 3.02 3.61
N ASN A 72 -22.03 2.14 3.61
CA ASN A 72 -22.12 0.82 3.05
C ASN A 72 -22.38 -0.28 4.11
N GLY A 73 -22.73 0.10 5.34
CA GLY A 73 -23.18 -0.82 6.40
C GLY A 73 -22.06 -1.53 7.16
N ILE A 74 -20.80 -1.07 7.03
CA ILE A 74 -19.66 -1.61 7.77
C ILE A 74 -19.12 -0.53 8.70
N GLN A 75 -19.04 -0.82 10.00
CA GLN A 75 -18.38 0.08 10.94
C GLN A 75 -16.89 -0.23 11.00
N VAL A 76 -16.07 0.76 10.67
CA VAL A 76 -14.60 0.72 10.80
C VAL A 76 -14.14 1.90 11.64
N SER A 77 -13.00 1.74 12.33
CA SER A 77 -12.33 2.85 13.01
C SER A 77 -10.88 2.90 12.57
N ILE A 78 -10.46 4.05 12.04
CA ILE A 78 -9.10 4.28 11.58
C ILE A 78 -8.25 4.72 12.76
N THR A 79 -7.35 3.84 13.20
CA THR A 79 -6.40 4.17 14.28
C THR A 79 -5.19 4.97 13.76
N ASP A 80 -4.41 5.57 14.67
CA ASP A 80 -3.17 6.28 14.34
C ASP A 80 -2.16 5.40 13.60
N SER A 81 -2.23 4.07 13.78
CA SER A 81 -1.38 3.10 13.09
C SER A 81 -1.83 2.76 11.66
N MET A 82 -2.91 3.38 11.20
CA MET A 82 -3.54 3.11 9.90
C MET A 82 -3.69 4.38 9.08
N PHE A 83 -3.82 4.19 7.77
CA PHE A 83 -4.30 5.22 6.86
C PHE A 83 -5.25 4.62 5.82
N CYS A 84 -6.10 5.46 5.27
CA CYS A 84 -7.03 5.08 4.23
C CYS A 84 -6.62 5.73 2.90
N ALA A 85 -6.81 5.02 1.79
CA ALA A 85 -6.50 5.55 0.48
C ALA A 85 -7.51 5.11 -0.57
N LYS A 86 -7.73 5.97 -1.55
CA LYS A 86 -8.56 5.71 -2.72
C LYS A 86 -7.72 5.69 -3.98
N ARG A 87 -8.20 4.97 -4.99
CA ARG A 87 -7.54 4.92 -6.29
C ARG A 87 -7.40 6.32 -6.90
N ASP A 88 -6.26 6.58 -7.54
CA ASP A 88 -6.09 7.77 -8.36
C ASP A 88 -6.64 7.51 -9.78
N HIS A 89 -7.79 8.10 -10.08
CA HIS A 89 -8.44 7.96 -11.39
C HIS A 89 -7.65 8.60 -12.54
N THR A 90 -6.68 9.47 -12.24
CA THR A 90 -5.86 10.13 -13.26
C THR A 90 -4.64 9.30 -13.68
N ALA A 91 -4.36 8.21 -12.95
CA ALA A 91 -3.19 7.37 -13.15
C ALA A 91 -3.56 5.95 -13.56
N PHE A 92 -2.63 5.27 -14.23
CA PHE A 92 -2.77 3.85 -14.52
C PHE A 92 -2.91 3.05 -13.22
N SER A 93 -3.84 2.10 -13.21
CA SER A 93 -3.95 1.12 -12.14
C SER A 93 -4.67 -0.14 -12.64
N ASN A 94 -4.05 -1.29 -12.43
CA ASN A 94 -4.64 -2.61 -12.66
C ASN A 94 -4.69 -3.44 -11.38
N ILE A 95 -4.38 -2.81 -10.23
CA ILE A 95 -4.41 -3.43 -8.92
C ILE A 95 -5.77 -3.27 -8.26
N CYS A 96 -6.13 -4.29 -7.48
CA CYS A 96 -7.24 -4.26 -6.56
C CYS A 96 -6.71 -4.67 -5.17
N PRO A 97 -6.44 -3.69 -4.28
CA PRO A 97 -5.77 -3.97 -3.01
C PRO A 97 -6.47 -5.05 -2.19
N ALA A 98 -7.81 -5.11 -2.19
CA ALA A 98 -8.58 -6.14 -1.48
C ALA A 98 -8.31 -7.58 -2.01
N GLU A 99 -7.95 -7.74 -3.28
CA GLU A 99 -7.63 -9.05 -3.88
C GLU A 99 -6.13 -9.37 -3.87
N THR A 100 -5.28 -8.34 -4.00
CA THR A 100 -3.84 -8.50 -4.17
C THR A 100 -3.05 -8.31 -2.88
N GLY A 101 -3.63 -7.67 -1.87
CA GLY A 101 -2.85 -7.17 -0.75
C GLY A 101 -1.66 -6.34 -1.26
N GLY A 102 -0.51 -6.52 -0.61
CA GLY A 102 0.77 -5.98 -1.05
C GLY A 102 1.22 -4.77 -0.25
N ILE A 103 2.04 -3.93 -0.88
CA ILE A 103 2.67 -2.78 -0.21
C ILE A 103 2.24 -1.47 -0.87
N ALA A 104 2.15 -0.43 -0.05
CA ALA A 104 2.05 0.96 -0.49
C ALA A 104 3.43 1.62 -0.29
N ALA A 105 3.95 2.23 -1.36
CA ALA A 105 5.27 2.82 -1.38
C ALA A 105 5.25 4.21 -2.04
N ILE A 106 6.18 5.04 -1.62
CA ILE A 106 6.40 6.40 -2.14
C ILE A 106 7.84 6.58 -2.57
N THR A 107 8.09 7.51 -3.49
CA THR A 107 9.44 7.92 -3.85
C THR A 107 9.82 9.19 -3.11
N LEU A 108 10.91 9.16 -2.35
CA LEU A 108 11.45 10.32 -1.65
C LEU A 108 12.90 10.56 -2.09
N PRO A 109 13.37 11.82 -2.16
CA PRO A 109 14.77 12.11 -2.38
C PRO A 109 15.63 11.53 -1.25
N GLY A 110 16.80 11.00 -1.58
CA GLY A 110 17.74 10.48 -0.61
C GLY A 110 18.30 11.57 0.31
N LYS A 111 18.57 11.23 1.58
CA LYS A 111 19.17 12.17 2.56
C LYS A 111 20.53 12.72 2.14
N ALA A 112 21.27 11.96 1.32
CA ALA A 112 22.63 12.28 0.87
C ALA A 112 22.75 12.47 -0.65
N SER A 113 21.64 12.33 -1.39
CA SER A 113 21.64 12.41 -2.87
C SER A 113 20.24 12.80 -3.36
N PRO A 114 20.12 13.62 -4.42
CA PRO A 114 18.84 13.95 -5.03
C PRO A 114 18.16 12.75 -5.71
N GLU A 115 18.82 11.60 -5.79
CA GLU A 115 18.23 10.37 -6.31
C GLU A 115 17.01 9.94 -5.50
N LEU A 116 15.92 9.67 -6.21
CA LEU A 116 14.68 9.16 -5.63
C LEU A 116 14.86 7.70 -5.19
N ARG A 117 14.41 7.39 -3.98
CA ARG A 117 14.37 6.03 -3.42
C ARG A 117 12.97 5.65 -2.99
N TRP A 118 12.63 4.39 -3.19
CA TRP A 118 11.37 3.82 -2.74
C TRP A 118 11.38 3.61 -1.23
N HIS A 119 10.37 4.18 -0.57
CA HIS A 119 10.12 4.01 0.85
C HIS A 119 8.78 3.32 1.04
N LEU A 120 8.77 2.28 1.87
CA LEU A 120 7.58 1.58 2.30
C LEU A 120 6.79 2.52 3.20
N MET A 121 5.58 2.86 2.78
CA MET A 121 4.65 3.72 3.52
C MET A 121 3.64 2.89 4.32
N GLY A 122 3.22 1.74 3.78
CA GLY A 122 2.33 0.85 4.50
C GLY A 122 2.07 -0.46 3.81
N LEU A 123 1.27 -1.29 4.49
CA LEU A 123 0.86 -2.62 4.06
C LEU A 123 -0.65 -2.62 3.86
N VAL A 124 -1.11 -3.20 2.75
CA VAL A 124 -2.55 -3.36 2.52
C VAL A 124 -3.12 -4.26 3.61
N SER A 125 -4.19 -3.80 4.28
CA SER A 125 -4.75 -4.47 5.46
C SER A 125 -6.18 -4.95 5.21
N TRP A 126 -7.07 -4.05 4.76
CA TRP A 126 -8.49 -4.36 4.59
C TRP A 126 -9.15 -3.52 3.49
N GLY A 127 -10.31 -3.99 3.02
CA GLY A 127 -11.08 -3.41 1.94
C GLY A 127 -12.54 -3.88 2.02
N TYR A 128 -13.44 -3.16 1.35
CA TYR A 128 -14.89 -3.34 1.48
C TYR A 128 -15.41 -4.69 0.95
N ASP A 129 -14.90 -5.21 -0.17
CA ASP A 129 -15.06 -6.61 -0.62
C ASP A 129 -14.14 -6.90 -1.83
N LYS A 130 -14.36 -8.01 -2.56
CA LYS A 130 -13.67 -8.32 -3.83
C LYS A 130 -14.21 -7.54 -5.02
N SER A 131 -15.30 -6.79 -4.88
CA SER A 131 -15.72 -5.88 -5.93
C SER A 131 -14.66 -4.78 -5.97
N CYS A 132 -13.75 -4.88 -6.94
CA CYS A 132 -12.68 -3.91 -7.16
C CYS A 132 -13.24 -2.57 -7.68
N SER A 133 -14.27 -2.06 -7.00
CA SER A 133 -14.93 -0.82 -7.32
C SER A 133 -13.92 0.31 -7.17
N LEU A 134 -13.90 1.16 -8.19
CA LEU A 134 -12.99 2.31 -8.26
C LEU A 134 -13.31 3.35 -7.18
N GLU A 135 -14.53 3.30 -6.62
CA GLU A 135 -15.04 4.26 -5.65
C GLU A 135 -14.75 3.86 -4.20
N LEU A 136 -14.41 2.60 -3.94
CA LEU A 136 -14.22 2.07 -2.59
C LEU A 136 -12.80 2.32 -2.08
N TYR A 137 -12.70 2.72 -0.82
CA TYR A 137 -11.42 2.98 -0.19
C TYR A 137 -10.82 1.70 0.39
N SER A 138 -9.50 1.68 0.52
CA SER A 138 -8.76 0.58 1.14
C SER A 138 -8.00 1.08 2.37
N GLY A 139 -7.93 0.23 3.39
CA GLY A 139 -7.20 0.48 4.62
C GLY A 139 -5.80 -0.12 4.60
N TYR A 140 -4.84 0.62 5.14
CA TYR A 140 -3.42 0.27 5.16
C TYR A 140 -2.87 0.43 6.58
N THR A 141 -1.98 -0.48 6.97
CA THR A 141 -1.17 -0.32 8.19
C THR A 141 0.07 0.51 7.86
N LYS A 142 0.35 1.56 8.64
CA LYS A 142 1.53 2.40 8.46
C LYS A 142 2.82 1.62 8.79
N SER A 143 3.90 1.89 8.06
CA SER A 143 5.19 1.22 8.26
C SER A 143 6.03 1.84 9.40
N ASP A 144 5.79 3.10 9.73
CA ASP A 144 6.58 3.85 10.71
C ASP A 144 6.23 3.49 12.16
N THR A 145 5.00 3.06 12.42
CA THR A 145 4.60 2.49 13.71
C THR A 145 5.38 1.22 14.05
N GLN A 146 5.69 0.34 13.09
CA GLN A 146 6.52 -0.84 13.35
C GLN A 146 7.98 -0.51 13.67
N LYS A 147 8.47 0.63 13.20
CA LYS A 147 9.84 1.10 13.51
C LYS A 147 9.97 1.56 14.96
N GLN A 148 8.88 2.01 15.57
CA GLN A 148 8.83 2.40 16.98
C GLN A 148 9.02 1.18 17.91
N ASP A 149 8.43 0.04 17.54
CA ASP A 149 8.49 -1.20 18.33
C ASP A 149 9.80 -1.99 18.17
N SER A 150 10.59 -1.69 17.13
CA SER A 150 11.90 -2.32 16.87
C SER A 150 13.07 -1.60 17.55
N LYS A 151 12.80 -0.66 18.45
CA LYS A 151 13.80 -0.09 19.36
C LYS A 151 13.93 -0.99 20.60
N PHE A 152 14.65 -2.09 20.45
CA PHE A 152 15.22 -2.88 21.54
C PHE A 152 16.70 -3.12 21.28
#